data_AF-A0A7V1BHG5-F1
#
_entry.id   AF-A0A7V1BHG5-F1
#
_cell.length_a   1.000
_cell.length_b   1.000
_cell.length_c   1.000
_cell.angle_alpha   90.00
_cell.angle_beta   90.00
_cell.angle_gamma   90.00
#
_symmetry.space_group_name_H-M   'P 1'
#
loop_
_entity.id
_entity.type
_entity.pdbx_description
1 polymer ?
#
loop_
_entity_poly.entity_id
_entity_poly.type
_entity_poly.pdbx_seq_one_letter_code
_entity_poly.pdbx_strand_id
1 'polypeptide(L)' 'ETCKLNGIEPHSYLTRTLTAIVNGHRQSQISELLPWGYTQTV' A
#
# COMPACT_ATOMS: atom_id res chain seq x y z
N GLU A 1 12.38 -1.10 7.93
CA GLU A 1 11.20 -0.21 7.94
C GLU A 1 11.15 0.62 6.66
N THR A 2 10.68 0.04 5.55
CA THR A 2 10.78 0.67 4.22
C THR A 2 9.79 1.81 4.03
N CYS A 3 8.61 1.77 4.68
CA CYS A 3 7.61 2.84 4.58
C CYS A 3 8.13 4.17 5.15
N LYS A 4 8.85 4.13 6.29
CA LYS A 4 9.48 5.32 6.89
C LYS A 4 10.48 5.99 5.95
N LEU A 5 11.29 5.19 5.25
CA LEU A 5 12.27 5.69 4.28
C LEU A 5 11.63 6.32 3.03
N ASN A 6 10.37 5.96 2.73
CA ASN A 6 9.60 6.51 1.62
C ASN A 6 8.65 7.64 2.05
N GLY A 7 8.73 8.12 3.31
CA GLY A 7 7.85 9.16 3.83
C GLY A 7 6.39 8.72 4.00
N ILE A 8 6.14 7.40 4.03
CA ILE A 8 4.80 6.83 4.12
C ILE A 8 4.51 6.40 5.54
N GLU A 9 3.34 6.79 6.02
CA GLU A 9 2.82 6.39 7.32
C GLU A 9 2.51 4.87 7.32
N PRO A 10 3.23 4.05 8.13
CA PRO A 10 3.13 2.60 8.06
C PRO A 10 1.72 2.03 8.29
N HIS A 11 0.94 2.59 9.22
CA HIS A 11 -0.43 2.13 9.48
C HIS A 11 -1.37 2.44 8.33
N SER A 12 -1.32 3.63 7.74
CA SER A 12 -2.12 3.97 6.56
C SER A 12 -1.80 3.06 5.36
N TYR A 13 -0.51 2.78 5.14
CA TYR A 13 -0.07 1.82 4.12
C TYR A 13 -0.63 0.41 4.36
N LEU A 14 -0.50 -0.11 5.58
CA LEU A 14 -1.03 -1.44 5.94
C LEU A 14 -2.56 -1.49 5.80
N THR A 15 -3.26 -0.46 6.27
CA THR A 15 -4.72 -0.38 6.21
C THR A 15 -5.22 -0.43 4.77
N ARG A 16 -4.62 0.37 3.86
CA ARG A 16 -5.00 0.34 2.44
C ARG A 16 -4.63 -0.98 1.77
N THR A 17 -3.46 -1.52 2.07
CA THR A 17 -2.99 -2.79 1.51
C THR A 17 -3.94 -3.93 1.88
N LEU A 18 -4.28 -4.06 3.16
CA LEU A 18 -5.22 -5.07 3.64
C LEU A 18 -6.62 -4.85 3.07
N THR A 19 -7.08 -3.60 3.01
CA THR A 19 -8.36 -3.24 2.41
C THR A 19 -8.42 -3.65 0.94
N ALA A 20 -7.38 -3.38 0.15
CA ALA A 20 -7.31 -3.77 -1.25
C ALA A 20 -7.36 -5.29 -1.41
N ILE A 21 -6.60 -6.04 -0.60
CA ILE A 21 -6.58 -7.50 -0.61
C ILE A 21 -7.97 -8.07 -0.31
N VAL A 22 -8.63 -7.59 0.75
CA VAL A 22 -9.97 -8.05 1.13
C VAL A 22 -11.02 -7.72 0.05
N ASN A 23 -10.85 -6.61 -0.67
CA ASN A 23 -11.72 -6.24 -1.80
C ASN A 23 -11.39 -6.99 -3.11
N GLY A 24 -10.51 -7.99 -3.09
CA GLY A 24 -10.22 -8.83 -4.25
C GLY A 24 -9.15 -8.27 -5.20
N HIS A 25 -8.23 -7.45 -4.68
CA HIS A 25 -7.11 -6.95 -5.46
C HIS A 25 -6.32 -8.10 -6.11
N ARG A 26 -6.10 -8.00 -7.42
CA ARG A 26 -5.43 -9.04 -8.22
C ARG A 26 -3.96 -9.16 -7.84
N GLN A 27 -3.48 -10.40 -7.61
CA GLN A 27 -2.06 -10.64 -7.35
C GLN A 27 -1.13 -10.13 -8.46
N SER A 28 -1.57 -10.16 -9.72
CA SER A 28 -0.79 -9.64 -10.86
C SER A 28 -0.52 -8.13 -10.77
N GLN A 29 -1.23 -7.41 -9.91
CA GLN A 29 -1.12 -5.96 -9.71
C GLN A 29 -0.37 -5.61 -8.41
N ILE A 30 0.33 -6.57 -7.79
CA ILE A 30 0.99 -6.41 -6.47
C ILE A 30 1.89 -5.16 -6.38
N SER A 31 2.46 -4.71 -7.50
CA SER A 31 3.28 -3.51 -7.59
C SER A 31 2.58 -2.24 -7.11
N GLU A 32 1.25 -2.16 -7.25
CA GLU A 32 0.41 -1.04 -6.79
C GLU A 32 0.24 -1.03 -5.26
N LEU A 33 0.46 -2.17 -4.61
CA LEU A 33 0.43 -2.32 -3.15
C LEU A 33 1.80 -2.12 -2.51
N LEU A 34 2.86 -1.86 -3.27
CA LEU A 34 4.19 -1.65 -2.70
C LEU A 34 4.33 -0.20 -2.20
N PRO A 35 5.22 0.06 -1.22
CA PRO A 35 5.33 1.40 -0.63
C PRO A 35 5.63 2.48 -1.67
N TRP A 36 6.48 2.22 -2.66
CA TRP A 36 6.76 3.18 -3.73
C TRP A 36 5.62 3.39 -4.73
N GLY A 37 4.65 2.47 -4.79
CA GLY A 37 3.41 2.61 -5.57
C GLY A 37 2.28 3.28 -4.79
N TYR A 38 2.50 3.60 -3.51
CA TYR A 38 1.50 4.22 -2.65
C TYR A 38 1.23 5.67 -3.08
N THR A 39 0.11 5.89 -3.75
CA THR A 39 -0.40 7.23 -4.02
C THR A 39 -1.34 7.59 -2.88
N GLN A 40 -0.93 8.48 -1.97
CA GLN A 40 -1.85 8.97 -0.94
C GLN A 40 -2.94 9.80 -1.63
N THR A 41 -4.07 9.18 -1.94
CA THR A 41 -5.27 9.87 -2.37
C THR A 41 -5.77 10.62 -1.15
N VAL A 42 -5.53 11.93 -1.15
CA VAL A 42 -6.07 12.91 -0.21
C VAL A 42 -7.59 12.90 -0.23
#